data_AF-U7QCY8-F1
#
_entry.id   AF-U7QCY8-F1
#
_cell.length_a   1.000
_cell.length_b   1.000
_cell.length_c   1.000
_cell.angle_alpha   90.00
_cell.angle_beta   90.00
_cell.angle_gamma   90.00
#
_symmetry.space_group_name_H-M   'P 1'
#
loop_
_entity.id
_entity.type
_entity.pdbx_description
1 polymer ?
#
loop_
_entity_poly.entity_id
_entity_poly.type
_entity_poly.pdbx_seq_one_letter_code
_entity_poly.pdbx_strand_id
1 'polypeptide(L)'
;MSNNEQLSKLYQKLHEQNVQDRRDREAWEKVNREVKEVLAEARNVTNFRKSFNRWIRTKEGQTVKKKLFISQQEKCAYCKAPLELQEESGLSVDHSEVHHLAPLALLQRYAEANLDDVKLETLMDFVISPKYLWLVHPKCNKKLGEQIADLPELQFLRDLLS
;
A
#
# COMPACT_ATOMS: atom_id res chain seq x y z
N MET A 1 12.28 -46.25 8.63
CA MET A 1 12.75 -44.95 9.16
C MET A 1 12.39 -44.90 10.62
N SER A 2 13.36 -44.58 11.48
CA SER A 2 13.16 -44.56 12.93
C SER A 2 12.55 -43.22 13.38
N ASN A 3 11.74 -43.22 14.45
CA ASN A 3 11.12 -42.00 15.00
C ASN A 3 12.15 -40.90 15.31
N ASN A 4 13.40 -41.26 15.61
CA ASN A 4 14.48 -40.31 15.87
C ASN A 4 14.96 -39.57 14.59
N GLU A 5 14.91 -40.21 13.42
CA GLU A 5 15.27 -39.57 12.15
C GLU A 5 14.19 -38.58 11.70
N GLN A 6 12.91 -38.87 11.97
CA GLN A 6 11.80 -37.98 11.65
C GLN A 6 11.81 -36.75 12.56
N LEU A 7 12.12 -36.94 13.85
CA LEU A 7 12.23 -35.85 14.82
C LEU A 7 13.38 -34.90 14.49
N SER A 8 14.55 -35.45 14.10
CA SER A 8 15.72 -34.67 13.68
C SER A 8 15.42 -33.77 12.47
N LYS A 9 14.73 -34.30 11.46
CA LYS A 9 14.31 -33.52 10.27
C LYS A 9 13.31 -32.41 10.58
N LEU A 10 12.43 -32.62 11.56
CA LEU A 10 11.48 -31.61 12.03
C LEU A 10 12.18 -30.46 12.75
N TYR A 11 13.13 -30.77 13.64
CA TYR A 11 13.95 -29.74 14.31
C TYR A 11 14.78 -28.93 13.32
N GLN A 12 15.33 -29.57 12.30
CA GLN A 12 16.09 -28.89 11.26
C GLN A 12 15.22 -27.93 10.45
N LYS A 13 14.02 -28.36 10.03
CA LYS A 13 13.05 -27.47 9.34
C LYS A 13 12.57 -26.31 10.21
N LEU A 14 12.31 -26.56 11.50
CA LEU A 14 11.88 -25.52 12.45
C LEU A 14 13.00 -24.50 12.69
N HIS A 15 14.25 -24.96 12.74
CA HIS A 15 15.42 -24.09 12.86
C HIS A 15 15.59 -23.23 11.60
N GLU A 16 15.47 -23.82 10.41
CA GLU A 16 15.53 -23.10 9.13
C GLU A 16 14.41 -22.04 9.02
N GLN A 17 13.19 -22.38 9.42
CA GLN A 17 12.07 -21.42 9.50
C GLN A 17 12.35 -20.29 10.48
N ASN A 18 12.80 -20.58 11.70
CA ASN A 18 13.10 -19.55 12.70
C ASN A 18 14.24 -18.61 12.25
N VAL A 19 15.25 -19.13 11.54
CA VAL A 19 16.33 -18.31 10.99
C VAL A 19 15.81 -17.42 9.86
N GLN A 20 14.92 -17.95 9.01
CA GLN A 20 14.29 -17.17 7.94
C GLN A 20 13.37 -16.07 8.52
N ASP A 21 12.53 -16.40 9.50
CA ASP A 21 11.66 -15.44 10.18
C ASP A 21 12.47 -14.33 10.87
N ARG A 22 13.62 -14.67 11.47
CA ARG A 22 14.51 -13.66 12.06
C ARG A 22 15.12 -12.74 11.01
N ARG A 23 15.56 -13.30 9.87
CA ARG A 23 16.08 -12.52 8.74
C ARG A 23 15.02 -11.61 8.13
N ASP A 24 13.80 -12.11 7.97
CA ASP A 24 12.67 -11.35 7.45
C ASP A 24 12.26 -10.23 8.43
N ARG A 25 12.37 -10.48 9.74
CA ARG A 25 12.18 -9.46 10.78
C ARG A 25 13.27 -8.41 10.78
N GLU A 26 14.54 -8.80 10.70
CA GLU A 26 15.68 -7.87 10.60
C GLU A 26 15.61 -7.05 9.30
N ALA A 27 15.21 -7.66 8.18
CA ALA A 27 14.95 -6.97 6.92
C ALA A 27 13.78 -5.99 7.05
N TRP A 28 12.71 -6.38 7.73
CA TRP A 28 11.56 -5.51 7.95
C TRP A 28 11.85 -4.36 8.92
N GLU A 29 12.66 -4.59 9.95
CA GLU A 29 13.14 -3.56 10.87
C GLU A 29 14.11 -2.59 10.18
N LYS A 30 14.98 -3.10 9.29
CA LYS A 30 15.86 -2.27 8.47
C LYS A 30 15.07 -1.42 7.49
N VAL A 31 14.10 -2.00 6.79
CA VAL A 31 13.15 -1.25 5.94
C VAL A 31 12.39 -0.23 6.78
N ASN A 32 11.89 -0.58 7.97
CA ASN A 32 11.22 0.37 8.85
C ASN A 32 12.14 1.50 9.34
N ARG A 33 13.43 1.24 9.54
CA ARG A 33 14.40 2.28 9.93
C ARG A 33 14.74 3.19 8.75
N GLU A 34 14.99 2.63 7.58
CA GLU A 34 15.20 3.40 6.34
C GLU A 34 13.94 4.20 5.98
N VAL A 35 12.75 3.62 6.19
CA VAL A 35 11.47 4.31 6.08
C VAL A 35 11.35 5.39 7.17
N LYS A 36 11.75 5.16 8.42
CA LYS A 36 11.74 6.18 9.49
C LYS A 36 12.72 7.33 9.24
N GLU A 37 13.89 7.07 8.66
CA GLU A 37 14.86 8.10 8.26
C GLU A 37 14.35 8.89 7.06
N VAL A 38 13.76 8.22 6.06
CA VAL A 38 13.02 8.85 4.97
C VAL A 38 11.82 9.64 5.48
N LEU A 39 11.16 9.20 6.56
CA LEU A 39 10.02 9.89 7.19
C LEU A 39 10.46 11.09 8.05
N ALA A 40 11.63 11.01 8.67
CA ALA A 40 12.27 12.13 9.35
C ALA A 40 12.70 13.22 8.35
N GLU A 41 13.18 12.84 7.17
CA GLU A 41 13.31 13.74 6.03
C GLU A 41 11.94 14.14 5.42
N ALA A 42 10.91 13.29 5.51
CA ALA A 42 9.56 13.58 5.05
C ALA A 42 8.75 14.53 5.94
N ARG A 43 9.26 14.93 7.12
CA ARG A 43 8.81 16.19 7.74
C ARG A 43 8.97 17.38 6.77
N ASN A 44 9.85 17.27 5.77
CA ASN A 44 9.99 18.19 4.63
C ASN A 44 9.33 17.72 3.33
N VAL A 45 8.67 16.55 3.29
CA VAL A 45 7.94 16.07 2.10
C VAL A 45 6.44 16.22 2.34
N THR A 46 6.01 17.47 2.36
CA THR A 46 4.62 17.96 2.29
C THR A 46 3.99 17.68 0.92
N ASN A 47 4.18 16.49 0.34
CA ASN A 47 3.52 16.14 -0.92
C ASN A 47 3.15 14.67 -0.99
N PHE A 48 1.98 14.35 -0.43
CA PHE A 48 1.48 12.97 -0.36
C PHE A 48 1.36 12.33 -1.75
N ARG A 49 0.94 13.11 -2.75
CA ARG A 49 0.82 12.62 -4.13
C ARG A 49 2.16 12.21 -4.73
N LYS A 50 3.21 13.02 -4.54
CA LYS A 50 4.56 12.73 -5.03
C LYS A 50 5.13 11.48 -4.35
N SER A 51 4.96 11.37 -3.04
CA SER A 51 5.41 10.21 -2.26
C SER A 51 4.68 8.94 -2.67
N PHE A 52 3.35 8.99 -2.81
CA PHE A 52 2.54 7.87 -3.28
C PHE A 52 2.95 7.41 -4.68
N ASN A 53 3.13 8.35 -5.62
CA ASN A 53 3.55 8.02 -6.99
C ASN A 53 4.96 7.41 -7.06
N ARG A 54 5.85 7.76 -6.13
CA ARG A 54 7.16 7.12 -6.01
C ARG A 54 7.02 5.72 -5.40
N TRP A 55 6.29 5.59 -4.31
CA TRP A 55 6.06 4.33 -3.61
C TRP A 55 5.37 3.29 -4.48
N ILE A 56 4.36 3.65 -5.28
CA ILE A 56 3.64 2.69 -6.10
C ILE A 56 4.54 2.02 -7.16
N ARG A 57 5.68 2.64 -7.50
CA ARG A 57 6.68 2.11 -8.44
C ARG A 57 7.72 1.20 -7.77
N THR A 58 7.75 1.11 -6.44
CA THR A 58 8.67 0.19 -5.73
C THR A 58 8.11 -1.24 -5.73
N LYS A 59 8.94 -2.20 -5.31
CA LYS A 59 8.55 -3.60 -5.19
C LYS A 59 7.35 -3.79 -4.24
N GLU A 60 7.31 -3.02 -3.16
CA GLU A 60 6.23 -3.02 -2.17
C GLU A 60 4.93 -2.49 -2.79
N GLY A 61 5.00 -1.36 -3.48
CA GLY A 61 3.85 -0.77 -4.19
C GLY A 61 3.29 -1.70 -5.27
N GLN A 62 4.16 -2.35 -6.05
CA GLN A 62 3.74 -3.36 -7.04
C GLN A 62 3.15 -4.61 -6.38
N THR A 63 3.65 -5.01 -5.21
CA THR A 63 3.06 -6.11 -4.42
C THR A 63 1.65 -5.75 -3.94
N VAL A 64 1.41 -4.51 -3.51
CA VAL A 64 0.06 -4.02 -3.17
C VAL A 64 -0.84 -4.03 -4.41
N LYS A 65 -0.35 -3.55 -5.56
CA LYS A 65 -1.10 -3.57 -6.83
C LYS A 65 -1.53 -5.00 -7.21
N LYS A 66 -0.63 -5.97 -7.06
CA LYS A 66 -0.90 -7.41 -7.24
C LYS A 66 -1.97 -7.94 -6.27
N LYS A 67 -1.87 -7.58 -4.98
CA LYS A 67 -2.88 -7.95 -3.98
C LYS A 67 -4.26 -7.37 -4.30
N LEU A 68 -4.32 -6.10 -4.72
CA LEU A 68 -5.56 -5.45 -5.15
C LEU A 68 -6.17 -6.19 -6.33
N PHE A 69 -5.38 -6.52 -7.36
CA PHE A 69 -5.82 -7.28 -8.52
C PHE A 69 -6.51 -8.60 -8.13
N ILE A 70 -5.86 -9.40 -7.28
CA ILE A 70 -6.41 -10.67 -6.78
C ILE A 70 -7.68 -10.43 -5.95
N SER A 71 -7.64 -9.50 -5.00
CA SER A 71 -8.78 -9.23 -4.09
C SER A 71 -10.01 -8.69 -4.83
N GLN A 72 -9.80 -7.97 -5.93
CA GLN A 72 -10.86 -7.45 -6.79
C GLN A 72 -11.29 -8.44 -7.87
N GLN A 73 -10.84 -9.69 -7.80
CA GLN A 73 -11.15 -10.75 -8.77
C GLN A 73 -10.85 -10.30 -10.20
N GLU A 74 -9.68 -9.66 -10.37
CA GLU A 74 -9.16 -9.24 -11.69
C GLU A 74 -10.08 -8.23 -12.40
N LYS A 75 -10.92 -7.50 -11.65
CA LYS A 75 -11.89 -6.54 -12.19
C LYS A 75 -11.65 -5.13 -11.68
N CYS A 76 -11.96 -4.16 -12.52
CA CYS A 76 -11.94 -2.75 -12.17
C CYS A 76 -12.91 -2.50 -11.03
N ALA A 77 -12.44 -1.87 -9.96
CA ALA A 77 -13.29 -1.58 -8.80
C ALA A 77 -14.51 -0.73 -9.18
N TYR A 78 -14.36 0.15 -10.18
CA TYR A 78 -15.40 1.06 -10.66
C TYR A 78 -16.35 0.41 -11.68
N CYS A 79 -15.87 0.04 -12.87
CA CYS A 79 -16.75 -0.44 -13.95
C CYS A 79 -16.97 -1.96 -13.96
N LYS A 80 -16.32 -2.70 -13.07
CA LYS A 80 -16.36 -4.18 -12.97
C LYS A 80 -15.87 -4.94 -14.21
N ALA A 81 -15.39 -4.26 -15.25
CA ALA A 81 -14.77 -4.89 -16.41
C ALA A 81 -13.38 -5.47 -16.06
N PRO A 82 -12.91 -6.50 -16.78
CA PRO A 82 -11.61 -7.11 -16.53
C PRO A 82 -10.45 -6.12 -16.56
N LEU A 83 -9.48 -6.34 -15.67
CA LEU A 83 -8.19 -5.66 -15.64
C LEU A 83 -7.13 -6.60 -16.18
N GLU A 84 -6.08 -6.02 -16.75
CA GLU A 84 -4.86 -6.74 -17.09
C GLU A 84 -3.76 -6.29 -16.13
N LEU A 85 -3.00 -7.25 -15.61
CA LEU A 85 -1.82 -7.02 -14.79
C LEU A 85 -0.63 -7.61 -15.53
N GLN A 86 0.26 -6.76 -16.07
CA GLN A 86 1.49 -7.26 -16.69
C GLN A 86 2.63 -7.38 -15.70
N GLU A 87 3.48 -8.39 -15.94
CA GLU A 87 4.80 -8.50 -15.33
C GLU A 87 5.87 -7.83 -16.22
N GLU A 88 7.01 -7.46 -15.62
CA GLU A 88 8.03 -6.50 -16.11
C GLU A 88 8.69 -6.80 -17.48
N SER A 89 8.23 -7.76 -18.29
CA SER A 89 8.88 -8.20 -19.54
C SER A 89 8.51 -7.42 -20.82
N GLY A 90 8.05 -6.17 -20.68
CA GLY A 90 8.46 -5.13 -21.65
C GLY A 90 7.54 -4.81 -22.82
N LEU A 91 6.27 -5.25 -22.86
CA LEU A 91 5.28 -4.60 -23.73
C LEU A 91 3.86 -4.72 -23.13
N SER A 92 3.54 -3.80 -22.19
CA SER A 92 2.19 -3.61 -21.63
C SER A 92 1.63 -2.28 -21.99
N VAL A 93 0.44 -2.26 -22.56
CA VAL A 93 -0.37 -1.06 -22.54
C VAL A 93 -0.96 -0.93 -21.14
N ASP A 94 -0.46 0.08 -20.44
CA ASP A 94 -0.91 0.72 -19.21
C ASP A 94 -2.45 0.71 -19.00
N HIS A 95 -3.03 -0.38 -18.47
CA HIS A 95 -4.49 -0.51 -18.37
C HIS A 95 -5.05 -0.48 -16.96
N SER A 96 -4.21 -0.47 -15.92
CA SER A 96 -4.67 -0.38 -14.53
C SER A 96 -3.86 0.63 -13.71
N GLU A 97 -4.56 1.56 -13.06
CA GLU A 97 -4.04 2.56 -12.15
C GLU A 97 -4.56 2.31 -10.75
N VAL A 98 -3.79 2.68 -9.74
CA VAL A 98 -4.26 2.69 -8.35
C VAL A 98 -4.91 4.04 -8.07
N HIS A 99 -6.21 4.00 -7.79
CA HIS A 99 -7.00 5.13 -7.32
C HIS A 99 -7.02 5.15 -5.79
N HIS A 100 -6.92 6.35 -5.23
CA HIS A 100 -6.94 6.56 -3.79
C HIS A 100 -8.31 7.03 -3.34
N LEU A 101 -8.95 6.28 -2.43
CA LEU A 101 -10.32 6.54 -1.95
C LEU A 101 -10.44 7.81 -1.10
N ALA A 102 -9.33 8.22 -0.51
CA ALA A 102 -9.16 9.51 0.14
C ALA A 102 -8.30 10.43 -0.73
N PRO A 103 -8.79 11.56 -1.26
CA PRO A 103 -7.99 12.43 -2.10
C PRO A 103 -6.71 12.86 -1.39
N LEU A 104 -5.54 12.50 -1.96
CA LEU A 104 -4.24 12.71 -1.30
C LEU A 104 -3.97 14.18 -0.96
N ALA A 105 -4.50 15.12 -1.76
CA ALA A 105 -4.41 16.54 -1.49
C ALA A 105 -5.24 16.96 -0.24
N LEU A 106 -6.41 16.35 -0.03
CA LEU A 106 -7.23 16.61 1.16
C LEU A 106 -6.62 15.98 2.41
N LEU A 107 -6.10 14.76 2.31
CA LEU A 107 -5.34 14.12 3.39
C LEU A 107 -4.14 14.97 3.81
N GLN A 108 -3.43 15.56 2.85
CA GLN A 108 -2.33 16.46 3.15
C GLN A 108 -2.81 17.72 3.87
N ARG A 109 -3.86 18.39 3.36
CA ARG A 109 -4.44 19.58 4.03
C ARG A 109 -4.90 19.28 5.45
N TYR A 110 -5.49 18.10 5.67
CA TYR A 110 -5.89 17.64 6.99
C TYR A 110 -4.69 17.47 7.93
N ALA A 111 -3.61 16.83 7.46
CA ALA A 111 -2.38 16.65 8.22
C ALA A 111 -1.73 17.99 8.59
N GLU A 112 -1.70 18.93 7.64
CA GLU A 112 -1.15 20.28 7.85
C GLU A 112 -1.97 21.10 8.85
N ALA A 113 -3.30 20.92 8.89
CA ALA A 113 -4.18 21.61 9.82
C ALA A 113 -4.17 21.01 11.25
N ASN A 114 -3.72 19.76 11.42
CA ASN A 114 -3.81 19.01 12.68
C ASN A 114 -2.45 18.38 13.06
N LEU A 115 -1.35 19.11 12.84
CA LEU A 115 0.02 18.59 12.98
C LEU A 115 0.33 17.99 14.36
N ASP A 116 -0.28 18.52 15.42
CA ASP A 116 -0.04 18.07 16.80
C ASP A 116 -0.93 16.88 17.20
N ASP A 117 -2.07 16.69 16.53
CA ASP A 117 -3.08 15.69 16.88
C ASP A 117 -2.97 14.41 16.04
N VAL A 118 -2.39 14.51 14.83
CA VAL A 118 -2.35 13.41 13.88
C VAL A 118 -0.97 12.79 13.81
N LYS A 119 -0.86 11.55 14.30
CA LYS A 119 0.36 10.76 14.19
C LYS A 119 0.67 10.43 12.72
N LEU A 120 1.96 10.50 12.37
CA LEU A 120 2.42 10.21 11.01
C LEU A 120 2.09 8.77 10.60
N GLU A 121 2.20 7.81 11.51
CA GLU A 121 1.87 6.41 11.23
C GLU A 121 0.40 6.23 10.84
N THR A 122 -0.49 7.01 11.46
CA THR A 122 -1.92 7.01 11.15
C THR A 122 -2.16 7.55 9.74
N LEU A 123 -1.49 8.65 9.35
CA LEU A 123 -1.59 9.20 7.99
C LEU A 123 -1.02 8.24 6.95
N MET A 124 0.08 7.57 7.27
CA MET A 124 0.66 6.57 6.38
C MET A 124 -0.32 5.42 6.10
N ASP A 125 -1.02 4.92 7.13
CA ASP A 125 -2.03 3.88 6.92
C ASP A 125 -3.08 4.32 5.89
N PHE A 126 -3.58 5.57 5.99
CA PHE A 126 -4.50 6.11 4.99
C PHE A 126 -3.91 6.16 3.58
N VAL A 127 -2.61 6.45 3.44
CA VAL A 127 -1.96 6.66 2.14
C VAL A 127 -1.57 5.36 1.42
N ILE A 128 -1.15 4.32 2.16
CA ILE A 128 -0.58 3.10 1.55
C ILE A 128 -1.38 1.82 1.83
N SER A 129 -2.35 1.85 2.75
CA SER A 129 -3.12 0.65 3.08
C SER A 129 -4.02 0.24 1.91
N PRO A 130 -4.01 -1.05 1.50
CA PRO A 130 -4.90 -1.55 0.44
C PRO A 130 -6.38 -1.27 0.69
N LYS A 131 -6.80 -1.04 1.94
CA LYS A 131 -8.17 -0.68 2.32
C LYS A 131 -8.64 0.63 1.65
N TYR A 132 -7.73 1.58 1.43
CA TYR A 132 -8.03 2.89 0.86
C TYR A 132 -7.65 3.01 -0.62
N LEU A 133 -7.35 1.88 -1.26
CA LEU A 133 -6.84 1.83 -2.62
C LEU A 133 -7.74 0.95 -3.49
N TRP A 134 -8.00 1.40 -4.71
CA TRP A 134 -8.68 0.63 -5.73
C TRP A 134 -7.82 0.50 -6.98
N LEU A 135 -7.81 -0.69 -7.57
CA LEU A 135 -7.27 -0.89 -8.90
C LEU A 135 -8.36 -0.61 -9.94
N VAL A 136 -8.13 0.34 -10.84
CA VAL A 136 -9.13 0.81 -11.81
C VAL A 136 -8.51 1.02 -13.20
N HIS A 137 -9.33 1.03 -14.25
CA HIS A 137 -8.83 1.50 -15.56
C HIS A 137 -8.49 3.00 -15.53
N PRO A 138 -7.48 3.47 -16.29
CA PRO A 138 -7.15 4.90 -16.38
C PRO A 138 -8.35 5.80 -16.71
N LYS A 139 -9.23 5.36 -17.61
CA LYS A 139 -10.46 6.10 -17.94
C LYS A 139 -11.44 6.19 -16.77
N CYS A 140 -11.49 5.18 -15.91
CA CYS A 140 -12.32 5.16 -14.71
C CYS A 140 -11.70 6.03 -13.60
N ASN A 141 -10.37 6.00 -13.46
CA ASN A 141 -9.66 6.86 -12.51
C ASN A 141 -9.95 8.35 -12.78
N LYS A 142 -9.93 8.76 -14.06
CA LYS A 142 -10.30 10.13 -14.47
C LYS A 142 -11.73 10.51 -14.10
N LYS A 143 -12.67 9.56 -14.10
CA LYS A 143 -14.07 9.80 -13.72
C LYS A 143 -14.25 9.90 -12.20
N LEU A 144 -13.52 9.10 -11.44
CA LEU A 144 -13.52 9.13 -9.98
C LEU A 144 -12.97 10.47 -9.45
N GLY A 145 -11.94 11.01 -10.10
CA GLY A 145 -11.41 12.33 -9.77
C GLY A 145 -10.91 12.42 -8.33
N GLU A 146 -11.29 13.49 -7.64
CA GLU A 146 -10.94 13.76 -6.23
C GLU A 146 -12.14 13.57 -5.28
N GLN A 147 -13.05 12.64 -5.60
CA GLN A 147 -14.18 12.33 -4.73
C GLN A 147 -13.72 11.54 -3.49
N ILE A 148 -14.29 11.85 -2.32
CA ILE A 148 -14.09 11.08 -1.10
C ILE A 148 -15.02 9.86 -1.12
N ALA A 149 -14.44 8.67 -1.05
CA ALA A 149 -15.21 7.42 -1.03
C ALA A 149 -16.13 7.32 0.17
N ASP A 150 -17.20 6.52 0.04
CA ASP A 150 -18.16 6.30 1.11
C ASP A 150 -17.71 5.27 2.13
N LEU A 151 -16.78 5.71 2.97
CA LEU A 151 -16.22 4.96 4.09
C LEU A 151 -16.39 5.78 5.38
N PRO A 152 -16.95 5.20 6.47
CA PRO A 152 -17.08 5.89 7.75
C PRO A 152 -15.76 6.48 8.25
N GLU A 153 -14.65 5.79 7.98
CA GLU A 153 -13.31 6.22 8.40
C GLU A 153 -12.79 7.44 7.64
N LEU A 154 -13.42 7.84 6.53
CA LEU A 154 -13.07 9.04 5.77
C LEU A 154 -13.98 10.23 6.07
N GLN A 155 -14.88 10.11 7.05
CA GLN A 155 -15.80 11.18 7.42
C GLN A 155 -15.07 12.47 7.80
N PHE A 156 -13.93 12.37 8.48
CA PHE A 156 -13.11 13.52 8.87
C PHE A 156 -12.66 14.38 7.67
N LEU A 157 -12.48 13.79 6.48
CA LEU A 157 -12.14 14.54 5.27
C LEU A 157 -13.33 15.30 4.69
N ARG A 158 -14.55 14.80 4.90
CA ARG A 158 -15.79 15.47 4.49
C ARG A 158 -16.10 16.61 5.44
N ASP A 159 -15.87 16.40 6.73
CA ASP A 159 -16.04 17.41 7.76
C ASP A 159 -15.09 18.60 7.52
N LEU A 160 -13.87 18.35 7.00
CA LEU A 160 -12.92 19.41 6.61
C LEU A 160 -13.42 20.31 5.46
N LEU A 161 -14.34 19.82 4.63
CA LEU A 161 -14.90 20.57 3.50
C LEU A 161 -16.20 21.31 3.85
N SER A 162 -16.77 21.03 5.02
CA SER A 162 -18.03 21.61 5.52
C SER A 162 -17.78 22.94 6.24
#